data_AF-J9FFT0-F1
#
_entry.id   AF-J9FFT0-F1
#
_cell.length_a   1.000
_cell.length_b   1.000
_cell.length_c   1.000
_cell.angle_alpha   90.00
_cell.angle_beta   90.00
_cell.angle_gamma   90.00
#
_symmetry.space_group_name_H-M   'P 1'
#
loop_
_entity.id
_entity.type
_entity.pdbx_description
1 polymer ?
#
loop_
_entity_poly.entity_id
_entity_poly.type
_entity_poly.pdbx_seq_one_letter_code
_entity_poly.pdbx_strand_id
1 'polypeptide(L)'
;MIKTELDSMPTEMDELRRRIMQLEIEEAALKKENDRLSQERLVHLQQELAEMRDEFAGKKAQWDNEKTSVERLQRIREEIEQVNQEIQKAQRSYDLERAAELQYGRLPQLTKQLQEEEERVKGKSMTLVHESVTDDEIARIISRWTGIPVAKLNESERSKTLHLDEELHKRVIGQDEGVTKVTEAIIRSKA
;
A
#
# COMPACT_ATOMS: atom_id res chain seq x y z
N MET A 1 7.33 -8.25 3.42
CA MET A 1 7.05 -6.99 4.13
C MET A 1 5.68 -6.40 3.76
N ILE A 2 5.18 -6.56 2.53
CA ILE A 2 3.86 -6.01 2.11
C ILE A 2 2.69 -6.65 2.87
N LYS A 3 2.77 -7.96 3.16
CA LYS A 3 1.74 -8.67 3.96
C LYS A 3 1.61 -8.13 5.40
N THR A 4 2.63 -7.44 5.90
CA THR A 4 2.66 -6.88 7.26
C THR A 4 2.05 -5.47 7.29
N GLU A 5 2.15 -4.72 6.19
CA GLU A 5 1.59 -3.37 6.08
C GLU A 5 0.06 -3.40 5.95
N LEU A 6 -0.49 -4.40 5.23
CA LEU A 6 -1.95 -4.59 5.11
C LEU A 6 -2.64 -4.94 6.45
N ASP A 7 -1.90 -5.61 7.35
CA ASP A 7 -2.40 -5.98 8.69
C ASP A 7 -2.08 -4.94 9.77
N SER A 8 -1.25 -3.95 9.46
CA SER A 8 -0.92 -2.86 10.38
C SER A 8 -1.91 -1.72 10.26
N MET A 9 -2.29 -1.12 11.40
CA MET A 9 -3.12 0.09 11.37
C MET A 9 -2.43 1.20 10.56
N PRO A 10 -3.20 2.03 9.81
CA PRO A 10 -2.66 3.16 9.08
C PRO A 10 -1.82 4.06 10.01
N THR A 11 -0.72 4.63 9.49
CA THR A 11 0.21 5.46 10.28
C THR A 11 -0.51 6.58 11.04
N GLU A 12 -1.48 7.24 10.40
CA GLU A 12 -2.29 8.30 11.02
C GLU A 12 -3.09 7.80 12.24
N MET A 13 -3.61 6.57 12.18
CA MET A 13 -4.33 5.96 13.29
C MET A 13 -3.39 5.52 14.42
N ASP A 14 -2.19 5.03 14.09
CA ASP A 14 -1.20 4.68 15.11
C ASP A 14 -0.68 5.93 15.84
N GLU A 15 -0.43 7.02 15.12
CA GLU A 15 -0.08 8.33 15.70
C GLU A 15 -1.17 8.84 16.65
N LEU A 16 -2.43 8.79 16.20
CA LEU A 16 -3.58 9.24 17.00
C LEU A 16 -3.77 8.36 18.24
N ARG A 17 -3.57 7.03 18.12
CA ARG A 17 -3.59 6.11 19.26
C ARG A 17 -2.48 6.40 20.27
N ARG A 18 -1.26 6.67 19.82
CA ARG A 18 -0.14 7.02 20.71
C ARG A 18 -0.42 8.32 21.45
N ARG A 19 -1.03 9.30 20.78
CA ARG A 19 -1.40 10.58 21.37
C ARG A 19 -2.49 10.44 22.42
N ILE A 20 -3.54 9.65 22.15
CA ILE A 20 -4.57 9.29 23.14
C ILE A 20 -3.91 8.66 24.37
N MET A 21 -3.00 7.70 24.17
CA MET A 21 -2.33 7.02 25.28
C MET A 21 -1.46 7.97 26.12
N GLN A 22 -0.79 8.94 25.50
CA GLN A 22 -0.04 9.97 26.23
C GLN A 22 -0.97 10.83 27.10
N LEU A 23 -2.11 11.25 26.56
CA LEU A 23 -3.10 12.04 27.29
C LEU A 23 -3.76 11.24 28.41
N GLU A 24 -4.02 9.94 28.22
CA GLU A 24 -4.53 9.07 29.29
C GLU A 24 -3.55 8.95 30.47
N ILE A 25 -2.24 8.91 30.18
CA ILE A 25 -1.21 8.89 31.22
C ILE A 25 -1.17 10.25 31.95
N GLU A 26 -1.25 11.36 31.22
CA GLU A 26 -1.32 12.71 31.80
C GLU A 26 -2.58 12.89 32.65
N GLU A 27 -3.74 12.40 32.19
CA GLU A 27 -5.00 12.38 32.95
C GLU A 27 -4.83 11.61 34.27
N ALA A 28 -4.20 10.43 34.23
CA ALA A 28 -3.98 9.61 35.42
C ALA A 28 -2.98 10.23 36.41
N ALA A 29 -2.05 11.06 35.93
CA ALA A 29 -1.14 11.83 36.77
C ALA A 29 -1.88 13.02 37.43
N LEU A 30 -2.58 13.83 36.64
CA LEU A 30 -3.32 15.01 37.11
C LEU A 30 -4.45 14.66 38.08
N LYS A 31 -5.08 13.48 37.94
CA LYS A 31 -6.08 12.98 38.90
C LYS A 31 -5.55 12.77 40.32
N LYS A 32 -4.23 12.65 40.50
CA LYS A 32 -3.60 12.48 41.82
C LYS A 32 -3.20 13.82 42.45
N GLU A 33 -3.30 14.92 41.70
CA GLU A 33 -2.99 16.26 42.16
C GLU A 33 -4.28 16.99 42.59
N ASN A 34 -4.17 17.89 43.57
CA ASN A 34 -5.32 18.57 44.20
C ASN A 34 -5.28 20.09 44.06
N ASP A 35 -4.34 20.63 43.29
CA ASP A 35 -4.24 22.05 43.04
C ASP A 35 -5.27 22.51 41.99
N ARG A 36 -5.70 23.77 42.13
CA ARG A 36 -6.77 24.34 41.29
C ARG A 36 -6.39 24.38 39.80
N LEU A 37 -5.10 24.57 39.52
CA LEU A 37 -4.58 24.62 38.15
C LEU A 37 -4.65 23.24 37.48
N SER A 38 -4.26 22.17 38.20
CA SER A 38 -4.37 20.80 37.71
C SER A 38 -5.82 20.34 37.52
N GLN A 39 -6.77 20.83 38.34
CA GLN A 39 -8.21 20.55 38.12
C GLN A 39 -8.74 21.23 36.85
N GLU A 40 -8.40 22.50 36.60
CA GLU A 40 -8.78 23.20 35.36
C GLU A 40 -8.13 22.53 34.13
N ARG A 41 -6.87 22.10 34.24
CA ARG A 41 -6.16 21.36 33.17
C ARG A 41 -6.79 19.99 32.90
N LEU A 42 -7.19 19.27 33.94
CA LEU A 42 -7.84 17.97 33.83
C LEU A 42 -9.15 18.05 33.03
N VAL A 43 -9.97 19.07 33.24
CA VAL A 43 -11.23 19.25 32.50
C VAL A 43 -10.98 19.47 31.02
N HIS A 44 -10.02 20.35 30.68
CA HIS A 44 -9.62 20.57 29.28
C HIS A 44 -9.07 19.31 28.63
N LEU A 45 -8.21 18.58 29.35
CA LEU A 45 -7.61 17.35 28.84
C LEU A 45 -8.68 16.26 28.61
N GLN A 46 -9.67 16.14 29.49
CA GLN A 46 -10.78 15.20 29.30
C GLN A 46 -11.65 15.53 28.08
N GLN A 47 -11.86 16.82 27.78
CA GLN A 47 -12.55 17.23 26.56
C GLN A 47 -11.74 16.85 25.32
N GLU A 48 -10.44 17.17 25.30
CA GLU A 48 -9.54 16.85 24.19
C GLU A 48 -9.45 15.33 23.95
N LEU A 49 -9.41 14.55 25.04
CA LEU A 49 -9.35 13.09 25.00
C LEU A 49 -10.66 12.48 24.48
N ALA A 50 -11.81 13.07 24.82
CA ALA A 50 -13.11 12.67 24.26
C ALA A 50 -13.19 12.92 22.76
N GLU A 51 -12.79 14.11 22.31
CA GLU A 51 -12.75 14.48 20.88
C GLU A 51 -11.82 13.53 20.08
N MET A 52 -10.61 13.27 20.57
CA MET A 52 -9.68 12.35 19.92
C MET A 52 -10.18 10.89 19.91
N ARG A 53 -10.85 10.44 20.98
CA ARG A 53 -11.45 9.09 21.01
C ARG A 53 -12.56 8.94 19.99
N ASP A 54 -13.40 9.97 19.82
CA ASP A 54 -14.46 9.97 18.82
C ASP A 54 -13.89 9.97 17.40
N GLU A 55 -12.85 10.78 17.14
CA GLU A 55 -12.14 10.76 15.85
C GLU A 55 -11.51 9.38 15.56
N PHE A 56 -10.85 8.79 16.56
CA PHE A 56 -10.27 7.44 16.46
C PHE A 56 -11.34 6.40 16.16
N ALA A 57 -12.46 6.43 16.86
CA ALA A 57 -13.56 5.49 16.68
C ALA A 57 -14.16 5.60 15.27
N GLY A 58 -14.34 6.83 14.76
CA GLY A 58 -14.79 7.08 13.40
C GLY A 58 -13.85 6.51 12.35
N LYS A 59 -12.55 6.82 12.43
CA LYS A 59 -11.53 6.29 11.51
C LYS A 59 -11.39 4.77 11.62
N LYS A 60 -11.49 4.21 12.83
CA LYS A 60 -11.43 2.77 13.05
C LYS A 60 -12.60 2.05 12.40
N ALA A 61 -13.81 2.57 12.55
CA ALA A 61 -14.99 1.99 11.92
C ALA A 61 -14.88 2.03 10.38
N GLN A 62 -14.32 3.09 9.80
CA GLN A 62 -14.04 3.14 8.38
C GLN A 62 -13.01 2.08 7.97
N TRP A 63 -11.89 2.00 8.68
CA TRP A 63 -10.84 1.01 8.42
C TRP A 63 -11.33 -0.43 8.56
N ASP A 64 -12.09 -0.77 9.60
CA ASP A 64 -12.64 -2.13 9.80
C ASP A 64 -13.60 -2.51 8.65
N ASN A 65 -14.38 -1.56 8.14
CA ASN A 65 -15.26 -1.77 7.00
C ASN A 65 -14.48 -1.96 5.68
N GLU A 66 -13.43 -1.17 5.47
CA GLU A 66 -12.52 -1.33 4.32
C GLU A 66 -11.80 -2.69 4.39
N LYS A 67 -11.21 -3.03 5.53
CA LYS A 67 -10.53 -4.31 5.78
C LYS A 67 -11.45 -5.50 5.52
N THR A 68 -12.67 -5.49 6.05
CA THR A 68 -13.64 -6.57 5.83
C THR A 68 -13.97 -6.74 4.34
N SER A 69 -14.03 -5.64 3.58
CA SER A 69 -14.31 -5.69 2.14
C SER A 69 -13.13 -6.27 1.36
N VAL A 70 -11.91 -5.88 1.71
CA VAL A 70 -10.67 -6.40 1.11
C VAL A 70 -10.46 -7.88 1.47
N GLU A 71 -10.72 -8.29 2.71
CA GLU A 71 -10.64 -9.70 3.11
C GLU A 71 -11.63 -10.57 2.32
N ARG A 72 -12.83 -10.06 2.00
CA ARG A 72 -13.79 -10.78 1.16
C ARG A 72 -13.27 -10.94 -0.27
N LEU A 73 -12.73 -9.88 -0.86
CA LEU A 73 -12.09 -9.96 -2.19
C LEU A 73 -10.95 -10.98 -2.20
N GLN A 74 -10.09 -10.94 -1.20
CA GLN A 74 -8.98 -11.88 -1.08
C GLN A 74 -9.48 -13.33 -0.99
N ARG A 75 -10.53 -13.61 -0.20
CA ARG A 75 -11.12 -14.96 -0.11
C ARG A 75 -11.67 -15.44 -1.45
N ILE A 76 -12.37 -14.58 -2.20
CA ILE A 76 -12.89 -14.95 -3.53
C ILE A 76 -11.74 -15.25 -4.50
N ARG A 77 -10.66 -14.45 -4.47
CA ARG A 77 -9.45 -14.72 -5.27
C ARG A 77 -8.78 -16.04 -4.87
N GLU A 78 -8.69 -16.34 -3.59
CA GLU A 78 -8.17 -17.62 -3.08
C GLU A 78 -9.05 -18.80 -3.52
N GLU A 79 -10.37 -18.65 -3.52
CA GLU A 79 -11.29 -19.68 -4.03
C GLU A 79 -11.14 -19.89 -5.55
N ILE A 80 -10.95 -18.82 -6.33
CA ILE A 80 -10.68 -18.91 -7.78
C ILE A 80 -9.39 -19.69 -8.02
N GLU A 81 -8.33 -19.39 -7.27
CA GLU A 81 -7.04 -20.07 -7.38
C GLU A 81 -7.17 -21.55 -7.01
N GLN A 82 -7.90 -21.89 -5.94
CA GLN A 82 -8.20 -23.28 -5.57
C GLN A 82 -8.95 -24.01 -6.70
N VAL A 83 -9.98 -23.38 -7.27
CA VAL A 83 -10.74 -23.97 -8.38
C VAL A 83 -9.85 -24.18 -9.62
N ASN A 84 -8.96 -23.23 -9.94
CA ASN A 84 -7.99 -23.38 -11.02
C ASN A 84 -7.04 -24.56 -10.78
N GLN A 85 -6.56 -24.73 -9.54
CA GLN A 85 -5.72 -25.88 -9.18
C GLN A 85 -6.49 -27.20 -9.26
N GLU A 86 -7.76 -27.22 -8.86
CA GLU A 86 -8.64 -28.38 -9.02
C GLU A 86 -8.86 -28.73 -10.50
N ILE A 87 -9.10 -27.74 -11.36
CA ILE A 87 -9.22 -27.94 -12.82
C ILE A 87 -7.94 -28.56 -13.38
N GLN A 88 -6.76 -28.01 -13.04
CA GLN A 88 -5.49 -28.56 -13.49
C GLN A 88 -5.25 -29.99 -12.96
N LYS A 89 -5.71 -30.29 -11.75
CA LYS A 89 -5.61 -31.63 -11.17
C LYS A 89 -6.53 -32.61 -11.91
N ALA A 90 -7.78 -32.23 -12.16
CA ALA A 90 -8.77 -33.02 -12.90
C ALA A 90 -8.32 -33.29 -14.34
N GLN A 91 -7.76 -32.28 -15.02
CA GLN A 91 -7.15 -32.43 -16.35
C GLN A 91 -6.00 -33.43 -16.35
N ARG A 92 -5.12 -33.38 -15.35
CA ARG A 92 -3.99 -34.33 -15.21
C ARG A 92 -4.45 -35.75 -14.91
N SER A 93 -5.56 -35.93 -14.21
CA SER A 93 -6.15 -37.24 -13.93
C SER A 93 -7.11 -37.75 -15.02
N TYR A 94 -7.22 -37.06 -16.15
CA TYR A 94 -8.18 -37.35 -17.23
C TYR A 94 -9.66 -37.34 -16.78
N ASP A 95 -9.97 -36.66 -15.68
CA ASP A 95 -11.34 -36.44 -15.21
C ASP A 95 -11.92 -35.21 -15.93
N LEU A 96 -12.35 -35.43 -17.18
CA LEU A 96 -12.81 -34.36 -18.07
C LEU A 96 -14.19 -33.82 -17.67
N GLU A 97 -15.02 -34.64 -17.02
CA GLU A 97 -16.36 -34.25 -16.56
C GLU A 97 -16.23 -33.25 -15.40
N ARG A 98 -15.39 -33.56 -14.41
CA ARG A 98 -15.13 -32.66 -13.28
C ARG A 98 -14.41 -31.38 -13.72
N ALA A 99 -13.48 -31.48 -14.65
CA ALA A 99 -12.80 -30.30 -15.22
C ALA A 99 -13.79 -29.36 -15.92
N ALA A 100 -14.73 -29.91 -16.71
CA ALA A 100 -15.75 -29.12 -17.40
C ALA A 100 -16.74 -28.46 -16.42
N GLU A 101 -17.19 -29.18 -15.39
CA GLU A 101 -18.07 -28.64 -14.33
C GLU A 101 -17.43 -27.44 -13.63
N LEU A 102 -16.16 -27.56 -13.24
CA LEU A 102 -15.44 -26.47 -12.57
C LEU A 102 -15.16 -25.30 -13.52
N GLN A 103 -14.76 -25.58 -14.76
CA GLN A 103 -14.36 -24.57 -15.74
C GLN A 103 -15.54 -23.75 -16.28
N TYR A 104 -16.71 -24.38 -16.50
CA TYR A 104 -17.89 -23.72 -17.07
C TYR A 104 -18.99 -23.42 -16.03
N GLY A 105 -18.94 -24.04 -14.85
CA GLY A 105 -19.89 -23.81 -13.76
C GLY A 105 -19.34 -22.88 -12.68
N ARG A 106 -18.41 -23.40 -11.88
CA ARG A 106 -17.97 -22.72 -10.65
C ARG A 106 -17.02 -21.54 -10.90
N LEU A 107 -16.07 -21.68 -11.83
CA LEU A 107 -15.11 -20.62 -12.13
C LEU A 107 -15.78 -19.34 -12.65
N PRO A 108 -16.72 -19.37 -13.63
CA PRO A 108 -17.41 -18.16 -14.07
C PRO A 108 -18.27 -17.50 -12.97
N GLN A 109 -18.87 -18.30 -12.08
CA GLN A 109 -19.64 -17.78 -10.94
C GLN A 109 -18.74 -16.99 -9.98
N LEU A 110 -17.59 -17.56 -9.61
CA LEU A 110 -16.62 -16.90 -8.73
C LEU A 110 -16.02 -15.65 -9.39
N THR A 111 -15.69 -15.70 -10.69
CA THR A 111 -15.19 -14.54 -11.42
C THR A 111 -16.22 -13.41 -11.47
N LYS A 112 -17.51 -13.75 -11.65
CA LYS A 112 -18.59 -12.75 -11.62
C LYS A 112 -18.74 -12.14 -10.23
N GLN A 113 -18.72 -12.95 -9.18
CA GLN A 113 -18.75 -12.48 -7.79
C GLN A 113 -17.55 -11.57 -7.48
N LEU A 114 -16.36 -11.91 -7.99
CA LEU A 114 -15.17 -11.08 -7.85
C LEU A 114 -15.39 -9.72 -8.49
N GLN A 115 -15.90 -9.67 -9.73
CA GLN A 115 -16.17 -8.41 -10.42
C GLN A 115 -17.21 -7.55 -9.70
N GLU A 116 -18.32 -8.15 -9.23
CA GLU A 116 -19.35 -7.43 -8.47
C GLU A 116 -18.80 -6.84 -7.16
N GLU A 117 -17.94 -7.59 -6.46
CA GLU A 117 -17.28 -7.14 -5.25
C GLU A 117 -16.21 -6.08 -5.52
N GLU A 118 -15.43 -6.21 -6.60
CA GLU A 118 -14.46 -5.21 -7.04
C GLU A 118 -15.14 -3.89 -7.40
N GLU A 119 -16.27 -3.93 -8.11
CA GLU A 119 -17.07 -2.73 -8.40
C GLU A 119 -17.62 -2.07 -7.13
N ARG A 120 -18.09 -2.88 -6.17
CA ARG A 120 -18.58 -2.38 -4.87
C ARG A 120 -17.47 -1.72 -4.07
N VAL A 121 -16.26 -2.25 -4.13
CA VAL A 121 -15.07 -1.70 -3.48
C VAL A 121 -14.59 -0.44 -4.20
N LYS A 122 -14.57 -0.42 -5.54
CA LYS A 122 -14.14 0.73 -6.34
C LYS A 122 -15.09 1.94 -6.22
N GLY A 123 -16.39 1.69 -6.01
CA GLY A 123 -17.39 2.73 -5.79
C GLY A 123 -17.31 3.41 -4.41
N LYS A 124 -16.61 2.80 -3.45
CA LYS A 124 -16.26 3.42 -2.17
C LYS A 124 -14.81 3.88 -2.32
N SER A 125 -14.53 5.17 -2.13
CA SER A 125 -13.15 5.68 -2.17
C SER A 125 -12.31 5.06 -1.05
N MET A 126 -11.79 3.84 -1.25
CA MET A 126 -10.95 3.11 -0.30
C MET A 126 -9.62 3.82 -0.22
N THR A 127 -9.53 4.71 0.76
CA THR A 127 -8.37 5.60 0.91
C THR A 127 -7.37 5.02 1.90
N LEU A 128 -7.81 4.13 2.81
CA LEU A 128 -6.97 3.59 3.87
C LEU A 128 -6.35 2.23 3.51
N VAL A 129 -6.96 1.44 2.64
CA VAL A 129 -6.41 0.14 2.20
C VAL A 129 -6.08 0.17 0.71
N HIS A 130 -4.79 0.27 0.39
CA HIS A 130 -4.29 0.11 -0.97
C HIS A 130 -3.95 -1.35 -1.22
N GLU A 131 -4.80 -2.05 -1.97
CA GLU A 131 -4.54 -3.46 -2.35
C GLU A 131 -3.68 -3.57 -3.62
N SER A 132 -3.53 -2.48 -4.38
CA SER A 132 -2.76 -2.48 -5.62
C SER A 132 -1.30 -2.10 -5.37
N VAL A 133 -0.38 -3.05 -5.61
CA VAL A 133 1.05 -2.74 -5.68
C VAL A 133 1.28 -1.86 -6.91
N THR A 134 1.60 -0.59 -6.67
CA THR A 134 1.92 0.37 -7.74
C THR A 134 3.41 0.37 -8.04
N ASP A 135 3.78 0.85 -9.24
CA ASP A 135 5.19 1.05 -9.61
C ASP A 135 5.93 1.93 -8.59
N ASP A 136 5.23 2.91 -8.00
CA ASP A 136 5.75 3.77 -6.93
C ASP A 136 6.07 3.01 -5.64
N GLU A 137 5.27 2.01 -5.26
CA GLU A 137 5.55 1.15 -4.10
C GLU A 137 6.77 0.27 -4.34
N ILE A 138 6.89 -0.31 -5.53
CA ILE A 138 8.06 -1.09 -5.93
C ILE A 138 9.30 -0.19 -5.92
N ALA A 139 9.21 1.01 -6.48
CA ALA A 139 10.31 1.97 -6.52
C ALA A 139 10.71 2.44 -5.11
N ARG A 140 9.77 2.61 -4.18
CA ARG A 140 10.06 2.92 -2.76
C ARG A 140 10.87 1.81 -2.08
N ILE A 141 10.55 0.54 -2.34
CA ILE A 141 11.29 -0.60 -1.78
C ILE A 141 12.70 -0.66 -2.36
N ILE A 142 12.82 -0.55 -3.69
CA ILE A 142 14.12 -0.57 -4.38
C ILE A 142 14.98 0.60 -3.91
N SER A 143 14.41 1.79 -3.76
CA SER A 143 15.09 2.97 -3.21
C SER A 143 15.65 2.71 -1.82
N ARG A 144 14.87 2.08 -0.92
CA ARG A 144 15.33 1.74 0.44
C ARG A 144 16.51 0.77 0.44
N TRP A 145 16.54 -0.17 -0.49
CA TRP A 145 17.61 -1.17 -0.59
C TRP A 145 18.87 -0.63 -1.29
N THR A 146 18.68 0.18 -2.33
CA THR A 146 19.77 0.63 -3.20
C THR A 146 20.29 2.02 -2.85
N GLY A 147 19.54 2.79 -2.06
CA GLY A 147 19.80 4.21 -1.79
C GLY A 147 19.52 5.13 -2.98
N ILE A 148 18.97 4.61 -4.08
CA ILE A 148 18.68 5.40 -5.29
C ILE A 148 17.31 6.07 -5.12
N PRO A 149 17.21 7.41 -5.20
CA PRO A 149 15.95 8.12 -5.05
C PRO A 149 14.86 7.62 -6.01
N VAL A 150 13.61 7.55 -5.54
CA VAL A 150 12.44 7.12 -6.34
C VAL A 150 12.29 7.96 -7.61
N ALA A 151 12.58 9.25 -7.54
CA ALA A 151 12.58 10.14 -8.70
C ALA A 151 13.51 9.65 -9.82
N LYS A 152 14.67 9.05 -9.48
CA LYS A 152 15.60 8.46 -10.44
C LYS A 152 15.18 7.06 -10.88
N LEU A 153 14.33 6.35 -10.14
CA LEU A 153 13.81 5.04 -10.53
C LEU A 153 12.64 5.18 -11.51
N ASN A 154 11.77 6.17 -11.28
CA ASN A 154 10.60 6.46 -12.12
C ASN A 154 10.96 7.23 -13.41
N GLU A 155 12.16 7.80 -13.49
CA GLU A 155 12.61 8.48 -14.69
C GLU A 155 12.78 7.48 -15.84
N SER A 156 12.07 7.75 -16.95
CA SER A 156 12.15 6.97 -18.18
C SER A 156 13.60 6.81 -18.62
N GLU A 157 13.98 5.59 -19.00
CA GLU A 157 15.31 5.30 -19.55
C GLU A 157 15.65 6.20 -20.74
N ARG A 158 14.64 6.62 -21.51
CA ARG A 158 14.80 7.60 -22.59
C ARG A 158 15.24 8.97 -22.07
N SER A 159 14.63 9.47 -20.99
CA SER A 159 15.00 10.75 -20.37
C SER A 159 16.42 10.70 -19.81
N LYS A 160 16.78 9.61 -19.13
CA LYS A 160 18.15 9.40 -18.61
C LYS A 160 19.20 9.44 -19.70
N THR A 161 18.90 8.80 -20.83
CA THR A 161 19.84 8.73 -21.95
C THR A 161 19.98 10.09 -22.64
N LEU A 162 18.90 10.88 -22.71
CA LEU A 162 18.90 12.21 -23.32
C LEU A 162 19.73 13.23 -22.53
N HIS A 163 19.72 13.14 -21.19
CA HIS A 163 20.50 14.01 -20.29
C HIS A 163 21.83 13.38 -19.82
N LEU A 164 22.23 12.25 -20.42
CA LEU A 164 23.43 11.51 -19.99
C LEU A 164 24.70 12.34 -20.15
N ASP A 165 24.80 13.14 -21.21
CA ASP A 165 25.93 14.03 -21.49
C ASP A 165 26.12 15.05 -20.35
N GLU A 166 25.03 15.74 -19.99
CA GLU A 166 25.00 16.74 -18.91
C GLU A 166 25.37 16.13 -17.56
N GLU A 167 24.89 14.90 -17.26
CA GLU A 167 25.25 14.19 -16.02
C GLU A 167 26.72 13.74 -15.99
N LEU A 168 27.30 13.36 -17.12
CA LEU A 168 28.71 12.99 -17.19
C LEU A 168 29.62 14.20 -16.96
N HIS A 169 29.29 15.36 -17.54
CA HIS A 169 30.05 16.60 -17.36
C HIS A 169 30.02 17.15 -15.93
N LYS A 170 29.03 16.77 -15.09
CA LYS A 170 29.05 17.08 -13.65
C LYS A 170 30.20 16.40 -12.90
N ARG A 171 30.74 15.30 -13.44
CA ARG A 171 31.80 14.49 -12.82
C ARG A 171 33.10 14.47 -13.63
N VAL A 172 33.02 14.66 -14.94
CA VAL A 172 34.15 14.67 -15.86
C VAL A 172 34.43 16.10 -16.28
N ILE A 173 35.63 16.58 -15.94
CA ILE A 173 36.08 17.92 -16.30
C ILE A 173 36.83 17.82 -17.64
N GLY A 174 36.29 18.46 -18.68
CA GLY A 174 36.80 18.39 -20.05
C GLY A 174 36.42 17.09 -20.78
N GLN A 175 37.22 16.71 -21.78
CA GLN A 175 36.99 15.51 -22.62
C GLN A 175 35.67 15.52 -23.40
N ASP A 176 35.25 16.70 -23.89
CA ASP A 176 33.97 16.90 -24.59
C ASP A 176 33.78 15.90 -25.75
N GLU A 177 34.79 15.74 -26.61
CA GLU A 177 34.73 14.80 -27.74
C GLU A 177 34.56 13.33 -27.30
N GLY A 178 35.15 12.95 -26.17
CA GLY A 178 35.04 11.61 -25.62
C GLY A 178 33.66 11.33 -25.03
N VAL A 179 33.13 12.28 -24.26
CA VAL A 179 31.80 12.19 -23.65
C VAL A 179 30.71 12.16 -24.72
N THR A 180 30.80 13.03 -25.74
CA THR A 180 29.84 13.04 -26.85
C THR A 180 29.84 11.71 -27.61
N LYS A 181 31.00 11.18 -27.99
CA LYS A 181 31.08 9.90 -28.75
C LYS A 181 30.50 8.72 -27.98
N VAL A 182 30.75 8.64 -26.67
CA VAL A 182 30.22 7.57 -25.82
C VAL A 182 28.71 7.73 -25.65
N THR A 183 28.23 8.95 -25.41
CA THR A 183 26.80 9.22 -25.23
C THR A 183 26.01 8.95 -26.51
N GLU A 184 26.51 9.37 -27.68
CA GLU A 184 25.91 9.06 -28.99
C GLU A 184 25.88 7.56 -29.28
N ALA A 185 26.94 6.83 -28.94
CA ALA A 185 26.98 5.38 -29.10
C ALA A 185 25.94 4.67 -28.22
N ILE A 186 25.76 5.13 -26.98
CA ILE A 186 24.76 4.59 -26.04
C ILE A 186 23.35 4.94 -26.51
N ILE A 187 23.08 6.18 -26.95
CA ILE A 187 21.79 6.60 -27.52
C ILE A 187 21.45 5.72 -28.71
N ARG A 188 22.40 5.52 -29.62
CA ARG A 188 22.20 4.70 -30.84
C ARG A 188 21.99 3.22 -30.53
N SER A 189 22.61 2.70 -29.48
CA SER A 189 22.42 1.30 -29.04
C SER A 189 21.07 1.06 -28.36
N LYS A 190 20.42 2.10 -27.82
CA LYS A 190 19.17 2.00 -27.06
C LYS A 190 17.93 2.51 -27.81
N ALA A 191 18.12 3.15 -28.97
CA ALA A 191 17.05 3.52 -29.91
C ALA A 191 16.52 2.29 -30.66
#